data_AF-A0A3B9QR44-F1
#
_entry.id   AF-A0A3B9QR44-F1
#
_cell.length_a   1.000
_cell.length_b   1.000
_cell.length_c   1.000
_cell.angle_alpha   90.00
_cell.angle_beta   90.00
_cell.angle_gamma   90.00
#
_symmetry.space_group_name_H-M   'P 1'
#
loop_
_entity.id
_entity.type
_entity.pdbx_description
1 polymer ?
#
loop_
_entity_poly.entity_id
_entity_poly.type
_entity_poly.pdbx_seq_one_letter_code
_entity_poly.pdbx_strand_id
1 'polypeptide(L)'
;MRWMMAPFVVFLGGTALAQTGDQAAGEDLGNKLLSFIQSAAELLGRGLINLVNLILPAGREVSTDLTIPLGYLGLLTLVLFLFGVIEAARKVIWIIVGVGWVLMLVRIVLDALAS
;
A
#
# COMPACT_ATOMS: atom_id res chain seq x y z
N MET A 1 -6.87 44.23 -44.51
CA MET A 1 -6.15 42.94 -44.49
C MET A 1 -6.30 42.26 -43.11
N ARG A 2 -7.34 41.44 -42.91
CA ARG A 2 -7.63 40.73 -41.64
C ARG A 2 -7.72 39.20 -41.82
N TRP A 3 -7.09 38.67 -42.88
CA TRP A 3 -7.31 37.31 -43.39
C TRP A 3 -6.02 36.50 -43.61
N MET A 4 -4.92 36.83 -42.92
CA MET A 4 -3.63 36.11 -43.06
C MET A 4 -3.07 35.55 -41.73
N MET A 5 -3.85 35.52 -40.65
CA MET A 5 -3.41 34.99 -39.34
C MET A 5 -4.00 33.61 -38.99
N ALA A 6 -4.42 32.82 -39.97
CA ALA A 6 -5.09 31.54 -39.71
C ALA A 6 -4.20 30.28 -39.66
N PRO A 7 -3.02 30.15 -40.30
CA PRO A 7 -2.37 28.83 -40.32
C PRO A 7 -1.47 28.54 -39.11
N PHE A 8 -1.17 29.51 -38.24
CA PHE A 8 -0.15 29.31 -37.20
C PHE A 8 -0.66 28.74 -35.86
N VAL A 9 -1.97 28.77 -35.61
CA VAL A 9 -2.55 28.34 -34.31
C VAL A 9 -2.83 26.83 -34.27
N VAL A 10 -2.92 26.16 -35.43
CA VAL A 10 -3.24 24.72 -35.48
C VAL A 10 -2.03 23.84 -35.11
N PHE A 11 -0.80 24.33 -35.30
CA PHE A 11 0.41 23.51 -35.06
C PHE A 11 0.81 23.41 -33.57
N LEU A 12 0.35 24.34 -32.72
CA LEU A 12 0.59 24.34 -31.27
C LEU A 12 -0.47 23.58 -30.46
N GLY A 13 -1.63 23.26 -31.06
CA GLY A 13 -2.70 22.50 -30.41
C GLY A 13 -2.54 20.97 -30.46
N GLY A 14 -1.76 20.45 -31.43
CA GLY A 14 -1.58 19.01 -31.63
C GLY A 14 -0.69 18.32 -30.58
N THR A 15 0.27 19.04 -30.00
CA THR A 15 1.19 18.49 -28.98
C THR A 15 0.61 18.54 -27.56
N ALA A 16 -0.29 19.49 -27.27
CA ALA A 16 -0.93 19.62 -25.97
C ALA A 16 -1.93 18.49 -25.66
N LEU A 17 -2.60 17.94 -26.68
CA LEU A 17 -3.53 16.81 -26.53
C LEU A 17 -2.82 15.44 -26.44
N ALA A 18 -1.57 15.36 -26.90
CA ALA A 18 -0.77 14.13 -26.80
C ALA A 18 -0.14 13.97 -25.41
N GLN A 19 0.24 15.07 -24.75
CA GLN A 19 0.85 15.03 -23.40
C GLN A 19 -0.15 14.74 -22.27
N THR A 20 -1.43 15.07 -22.43
CA THR A 20 -2.47 14.80 -21.43
C THR A 20 -2.87 13.31 -21.37
N GLY A 21 -2.77 12.59 -22.49
CA GLY A 21 -3.12 11.16 -22.54
C GLY A 21 -2.15 10.28 -21.72
N ASP A 22 -0.84 10.57 -21.78
CA ASP A 22 0.19 9.78 -21.09
C ASP A 22 0.23 10.05 -19.59
N GLN A 23 0.07 11.32 -19.15
CA GLN A 23 0.01 11.66 -17.72
C GLN A 23 -1.24 11.11 -17.04
N ALA A 24 -2.41 11.23 -17.68
CA ALA A 24 -3.66 10.68 -17.14
C ALA A 24 -3.61 9.14 -17.03
N ALA A 25 -2.99 8.46 -18.01
CA ALA A 25 -2.83 7.01 -17.97
C ALA A 25 -1.88 6.55 -16.86
N GLY A 26 -0.77 7.27 -16.64
CA GLY A 26 0.18 6.99 -15.56
C GLY A 26 -0.40 7.18 -14.16
N GLU A 27 -1.16 8.27 -13.94
CA GLU A 27 -1.86 8.51 -12.67
C GLU A 27 -2.94 7.45 -12.39
N ASP A 28 -3.68 7.01 -13.41
CA ASP A 28 -4.72 5.98 -13.26
C ASP A 28 -4.10 4.62 -12.89
N LEU A 29 -3.00 4.23 -13.55
CA LEU A 29 -2.25 3.01 -13.22
C LEU A 29 -1.70 3.02 -11.80
N GLY A 30 -1.07 4.12 -11.39
CA GLY A 30 -0.54 4.29 -10.04
C GLY A 30 -1.66 4.20 -8.99
N ASN A 31 -2.79 4.85 -9.24
CA ASN A 31 -3.93 4.83 -8.32
C ASN A 31 -4.58 3.43 -8.23
N LYS A 32 -4.68 2.70 -9.35
CA LYS A 32 -5.15 1.31 -9.37
C LYS A 32 -4.22 0.38 -8.60
N LEU A 33 -2.91 0.51 -8.76
CA LEU A 33 -1.92 -0.25 -8.01
C LEU A 33 -2.01 0.04 -6.52
N LEU A 34 -2.12 1.32 -6.14
CA LEU A 34 -2.24 1.73 -4.75
C LEU A 34 -3.52 1.18 -4.11
N SER A 35 -4.64 1.26 -4.84
CA SER A 35 -5.92 0.69 -4.42
C SER A 35 -5.86 -0.83 -4.25
N PHE A 36 -5.16 -1.53 -5.16
CA PHE A 36 -4.94 -2.97 -5.05
C PHE A 36 -4.13 -3.33 -3.80
N ILE A 37 -3.01 -2.61 -3.56
CA ILE A 37 -2.18 -2.79 -2.37
C ILE A 37 -2.97 -2.50 -1.10
N GLN A 38 -3.76 -1.43 -1.09
CA GLN A 38 -4.61 -1.08 0.04
C GLN A 38 -5.65 -2.17 0.31
N SER A 39 -6.35 -2.65 -0.72
CA SER A 39 -7.33 -3.73 -0.58
C SER A 39 -6.68 -5.02 -0.08
N ALA A 40 -5.50 -5.36 -0.59
CA ALA A 40 -4.75 -6.53 -0.15
C ALA A 40 -4.30 -6.40 1.32
N ALA A 41 -3.82 -5.22 1.72
CA ALA A 41 -3.45 -4.94 3.10
C ALA A 41 -4.66 -5.04 4.03
N GLU A 42 -5.81 -4.48 3.67
CA GLU A 42 -7.03 -4.58 4.47
C GLU A 42 -7.51 -6.04 4.63
N LEU A 43 -7.49 -6.82 3.55
CA LEU A 43 -7.83 -8.25 3.59
C LEU A 43 -6.89 -9.05 4.48
N LEU A 44 -5.57 -8.85 4.33
CA LEU A 44 -4.56 -9.50 5.16
C LEU A 44 -4.71 -9.09 6.63
N GLY A 45 -4.90 -7.79 6.89
CA GLY A 45 -5.07 -7.26 8.23
C GLY A 45 -6.26 -7.89 8.97
N ARG A 46 -7.42 -7.96 8.30
CA ARG A 46 -8.62 -8.59 8.87
C ARG A 46 -8.40 -10.07 9.12
N GLY A 47 -7.78 -10.77 8.17
CA GLY A 47 -7.47 -12.20 8.31
C GLY A 47 -6.55 -12.47 9.49
N LEU A 48 -5.49 -11.67 9.65
CA LEU A 48 -4.55 -11.78 10.77
C LEU A 48 -5.20 -11.45 12.12
N ILE A 49 -6.02 -10.40 12.20
CA ILE A 49 -6.77 -10.09 13.44
C ILE A 49 -7.70 -11.22 13.81
N ASN A 50 -8.44 -11.77 12.84
CA ASN A 50 -9.32 -12.93 13.10
C ASN A 50 -8.52 -14.13 13.61
N LEU A 51 -7.32 -14.37 13.07
CA LEU A 51 -6.45 -15.45 13.51
C LEU A 51 -5.92 -15.22 14.92
N VAL A 52 -5.57 -13.98 15.25
CA VAL A 52 -5.16 -13.57 16.60
C VAL A 52 -6.33 -13.74 17.57
N ASN A 53 -7.51 -13.22 17.24
CA ASN A 53 -8.73 -13.35 18.06
C ASN A 53 -9.18 -14.80 18.25
N LEU A 54 -8.82 -15.74 17.37
CA LEU A 54 -9.08 -17.17 17.56
C LEU A 54 -8.23 -17.77 18.69
N ILE A 55 -7.03 -17.22 18.90
CA ILE A 55 -6.07 -17.68 19.92
C ILE A 55 -6.31 -16.94 21.25
N LEU A 56 -6.81 -15.70 21.20
CA LEU A 56 -7.13 -14.94 22.40
C LEU A 56 -8.42 -15.45 23.07
N PRO A 57 -8.47 -15.50 24.41
CA PRO A 57 -9.67 -15.86 25.15
C PRO A 57 -10.78 -14.83 24.94
N ALA A 58 -12.04 -15.29 24.91
CA ALA A 58 -13.21 -14.46 24.74
C ALA A 58 -13.21 -13.27 25.72
N GLY A 59 -13.31 -12.05 25.19
CA GLY A 59 -13.30 -10.80 25.97
C GLY A 59 -12.00 -9.99 25.92
N ARG A 60 -10.96 -10.44 25.20
CA ARG A 60 -9.76 -9.63 24.89
C ARG A 60 -9.58 -9.48 23.38
N GLU A 61 -10.62 -9.01 22.70
CA GLU A 61 -10.57 -8.83 21.26
C GLU A 61 -9.62 -7.67 20.91
N VAL A 62 -8.78 -7.89 19.91
CA VAL A 62 -7.87 -6.88 19.40
C VAL A 62 -8.66 -5.87 18.57
N SER A 63 -8.42 -4.57 18.79
CA SER A 63 -9.10 -3.47 18.12
C SER A 63 -8.93 -3.50 16.61
N THR A 64 -10.01 -3.19 15.90
CA THR A 64 -10.06 -3.11 14.44
C THR A 64 -9.15 -2.02 13.87
N ASP A 65 -8.72 -1.04 14.67
CA ASP A 65 -7.75 -0.01 14.25
C ASP A 65 -6.39 -0.61 13.85
N LEU A 66 -6.05 -1.77 14.42
CA LEU A 66 -4.82 -2.50 14.10
C LEU A 66 -4.87 -3.18 12.72
N THR A 67 -6.04 -3.21 12.07
CA THR A 67 -6.22 -3.89 10.77
C THR A 67 -5.26 -3.36 9.72
N ILE A 68 -5.23 -2.03 9.54
CA ILE A 68 -4.43 -1.42 8.47
C ILE A 68 -2.94 -1.60 8.74
N PRO A 69 -2.42 -1.23 9.93
CA PRO A 69 -0.99 -1.36 10.22
C PRO A 69 -0.48 -2.81 10.18
N LEU A 70 -1.27 -3.75 10.71
CA LEU A 70 -0.95 -5.18 10.68
C LEU A 70 -1.02 -5.74 9.25
N GLY A 71 -2.01 -5.28 8.47
CA GLY A 71 -2.20 -5.63 7.07
C GLY A 71 -1.01 -5.24 6.19
N TYR A 72 -0.52 -4.01 6.32
CA TYR A 72 0.68 -3.57 5.59
C TYR A 72 1.93 -4.32 6.02
N LEU A 73 2.11 -4.58 7.31
CA LEU A 73 3.26 -5.35 7.81
C LEU A 73 3.23 -6.80 7.31
N GLY A 74 2.05 -7.42 7.32
CA GLY A 74 1.82 -8.76 6.78
C GLY A 74 2.03 -8.82 5.28
N LEU A 75 1.50 -7.86 4.53
CA LEU A 75 1.67 -7.77 3.08
C LEU A 75 3.14 -7.59 2.71
N LEU A 76 3.85 -6.70 3.41
CA LEU A 76 5.27 -6.47 3.21
C LEU A 76 6.07 -7.76 3.53
N THR A 77 5.75 -8.45 4.62
CA THR A 77 6.36 -9.74 4.98
C THR A 77 6.10 -10.79 3.90
N LEU A 78 4.88 -10.87 3.37
CA LEU A 78 4.49 -11.80 2.30
C LEU A 78 5.26 -11.51 1.01
N VAL A 79 5.27 -10.25 0.56
CA VAL A 79 6.00 -9.81 -0.63
C VAL A 79 7.48 -10.12 -0.47
N LEU A 80 8.06 -9.81 0.69
CA LEU A 80 9.47 -10.13 0.97
C LEU A 80 9.76 -11.61 1.03
N PHE A 81 8.83 -12.41 1.53
CA PHE A 81 8.96 -13.85 1.52
C PHE A 81 8.94 -14.39 0.08
N LEU A 82 8.04 -13.85 -0.75
CA LEU A 82 7.88 -14.21 -2.17
C LEU A 82 9.10 -13.80 -3.02
N PHE A 83 9.62 -12.59 -2.79
CA PHE A 83 10.75 -12.00 -3.51
C PHE A 83 12.09 -12.17 -2.78
N GLY A 84 12.14 -12.95 -1.69
CA GLY A 84 13.25 -13.01 -0.73
C GLY A 84 14.59 -13.52 -1.27
N VAL A 85 14.73 -13.73 -2.57
CA VAL A 85 15.91 -14.27 -3.25
C VAL A 85 17.09 -13.26 -3.29
N ILE A 86 16.89 -11.99 -2.93
CA ILE A 86 17.96 -10.98 -2.95
C ILE A 86 18.87 -11.14 -1.71
N GLU A 87 19.89 -11.99 -1.81
CA GLU A 87 20.83 -12.31 -0.72
C GLU A 87 21.54 -11.08 -0.12
N ALA A 88 21.85 -10.07 -0.95
CA ALA A 88 22.57 -8.88 -0.51
C ALA A 88 21.76 -7.96 0.43
N ALA A 89 20.44 -7.90 0.27
CA ALA A 89 19.56 -6.99 1.02
C ALA A 89 18.79 -7.69 2.15
N ARG A 90 18.79 -9.03 2.16
CA ARG A 90 17.99 -9.87 3.07
C ARG A 90 18.17 -9.49 4.55
N LYS A 91 19.41 -9.24 4.98
CA LYS A 91 19.73 -9.00 6.40
C LYS A 91 19.14 -7.68 6.92
N VAL A 92 19.22 -6.61 6.14
CA VAL A 92 18.69 -5.29 6.52
C VAL A 92 17.17 -5.32 6.54
N ILE A 93 16.56 -5.94 5.52
CA ILE A 93 15.11 -6.01 5.43
C ILE A 93 14.52 -6.81 6.59
N TRP A 94 15.14 -7.94 6.95
CA TRP A 94 14.71 -8.72 8.11
C TRP A 94 14.76 -7.93 9.41
N ILE A 95 15.74 -7.03 9.58
CA ILE A 95 15.80 -6.15 10.76
C ILE A 95 14.60 -5.20 10.76
N ILE A 96 14.29 -4.54 9.63
CA ILE A 96 13.16 -3.60 9.53
C ILE A 96 11.83 -4.32 9.81
N VAL A 97 11.63 -5.49 9.19
CA VAL A 97 10.45 -6.33 9.39
C VAL A 97 10.34 -6.77 10.84
N GLY A 98 11.44 -7.25 11.43
CA GLY A 98 11.49 -7.67 12.83
C GLY A 98 11.12 -6.53 13.77
N VAL A 99 11.67 -5.33 13.56
CA VAL A 99 11.31 -4.14 14.35
C VAL A 99 9.83 -3.80 14.20
N GLY A 100 9.29 -3.83 12.98
CA GLY A 100 7.87 -3.61 12.74
C GLY A 100 6.97 -4.62 13.46
N TRP A 101 7.35 -5.90 13.46
CA TRP A 101 6.63 -6.95 14.20
C TRP A 101 6.72 -6.77 15.72
N VAL A 102 7.89 -6.41 16.25
CA VAL A 102 8.06 -6.15 17.69
C VAL A 102 7.19 -4.97 18.12
N LEU A 103 7.23 -3.85 17.39
CA LEU A 103 6.39 -2.69 17.65
C LEU A 103 4.89 -3.03 17.53
N MET A 104 4.50 -3.86 16.55
CA MET A 104 3.13 -4.35 16.44
C MET A 104 2.70 -5.21 17.61
N LEU A 105 3.53 -6.19 18.01
CA LEU A 105 3.22 -7.05 19.14
C LEU A 105 3.03 -6.25 20.43
N VAL A 106 3.92 -5.29 20.70
CA VAL A 106 3.76 -4.38 21.83
C VAL A 106 2.43 -3.64 21.74
N ARG A 107 2.07 -3.10 20.57
CA ARG A 107 0.80 -2.39 20.37
C ARG A 107 -0.42 -3.29 20.58
N ILE A 108 -0.40 -4.52 20.05
CA ILE A 108 -1.47 -5.50 20.23
C ILE A 108 -1.64 -5.85 21.71
N VAL A 109 -0.54 -6.06 22.44
CA VAL A 109 -0.58 -6.36 23.88
C VAL A 109 -1.15 -5.18 24.66
N LEU A 110 -0.72 -3.95 24.36
CA LEU A 110 -1.27 -2.76 25.02
C LEU A 110 -2.77 -2.60 24.75
N ASP A 111 -3.20 -2.84 23.52
CA ASP A 111 -4.60 -2.76 23.11
C ASP A 111 -5.45 -3.83 23.81
N ALA A 112 -5.00 -5.08 23.83
CA ALA A 112 -5.68 -6.20 24.50
C ALA A 112 -5.66 -6.14 26.04
N LEU A 113 -4.78 -5.32 26.63
CA LEU A 113 -4.75 -5.03 28.07
C LEU A 113 -5.60 -3.80 28.42
N ALA A 114 -5.78 -2.88 27.47
CA ALA A 114 -6.59 -1.68 27.63
C ALA A 114 -8.09 -1.93 27.33
N SER A 115 -8.41 -2.98 26.56
CA SER A 115 -9.76 -3.52 26.33
C SER A 115 -10.28 -4.31 27.53
#